data_AF-A0A1H8NWX7-F1
#
_entry.id   AF-A0A1H8NWX7-F1
#
_cell.length_a   1.000
_cell.length_b   1.000
_cell.length_c   1.000
_cell.angle_alpha   90.00
_cell.angle_beta   90.00
_cell.angle_gamma   90.00
#
_symmetry.space_group_name_H-M   'P 1'
#
loop_
_entity.id
_entity.type
_entity.pdbx_description
1 polymer ?
#
loop_
_entity_poly.entity_id
_entity_poly.type
_entity_poly.pdbx_seq_one_letter_code
_entity_poly.pdbx_strand_id
1 'polypeptide(L)'
;MPDPSPNLPLAGLICCALLCCGSLTRAATALDCLPPRVPAPVNDSATRATYASEILEEYVAYFDEVQTYLHCLESARAEVTAEVNRAISDYQELGTVPDD
;
A
#
# COMPACT_ATOMS: atom_id res chain seq x y z
N MET A 1 -17.87 51.96 -15.95
CA MET A 1 -17.14 51.14 -14.96
C MET A 1 -17.79 49.77 -14.94
N PRO A 2 -17.24 48.74 -15.59
CA PRO A 2 -17.73 47.37 -15.45
C PRO A 2 -16.97 46.65 -14.33
N ASP A 3 -17.70 46.05 -13.40
CA ASP A 3 -17.18 45.14 -12.38
C ASP A 3 -16.62 43.86 -13.03
N PRO A 4 -15.45 43.35 -12.60
CA PRO A 4 -14.98 42.03 -12.98
C PRO A 4 -15.44 41.00 -11.94
N SER A 5 -16.45 40.19 -12.28
CA SER A 5 -16.75 38.96 -11.53
C SER A 5 -15.62 37.95 -11.74
N PRO A 6 -15.00 37.39 -10.69
CA PRO A 6 -13.90 36.45 -10.84
C PRO A 6 -14.46 35.05 -11.12
N ASN A 7 -14.18 34.51 -12.32
CA ASN A 7 -14.38 33.10 -12.69
C ASN A 7 -13.33 32.19 -12.00
N LEU A 8 -13.13 32.36 -10.70
CA LEU A 8 -12.17 31.61 -9.89
C LEU A 8 -12.62 30.18 -9.47
N PRO A 9 -13.92 29.81 -9.34
CA PRO A 9 -14.26 28.51 -8.77
C PRO A 9 -14.12 27.36 -9.77
N LEU A 10 -14.20 27.63 -11.08
CA LEU A 10 -14.30 26.59 -12.10
C LEU A 10 -12.92 25.98 -12.44
N ALA A 11 -11.86 26.80 -12.44
CA ALA A 11 -10.49 26.33 -12.62
C ALA A 11 -9.99 25.52 -11.42
N GLY A 12 -10.38 25.92 -10.20
CA GLY A 12 -10.05 25.17 -8.98
C GLY A 12 -10.71 23.78 -8.93
N LEU A 13 -11.96 23.69 -9.37
CA LEU A 13 -12.73 22.43 -9.40
C LEU A 13 -12.17 21.41 -10.38
N ILE A 14 -11.69 21.85 -11.54
CA ILE A 14 -11.05 21.00 -12.55
C ILE A 14 -9.70 20.45 -12.05
N CYS A 15 -8.94 21.26 -11.30
CA CYS A 15 -7.67 20.84 -10.72
C CYS A 15 -7.85 19.76 -9.64
N CYS A 16 -8.87 19.88 -8.79
CA CYS A 16 -9.21 18.86 -7.79
C CYS A 16 -9.68 17.53 -8.42
N ALA A 17 -10.43 17.57 -9.52
CA ALA A 17 -10.92 16.36 -10.18
C ALA A 17 -9.80 15.54 -10.85
N LEU A 18 -8.80 16.22 -11.43
CA LEU A 18 -7.66 15.55 -12.09
C LEU A 18 -6.67 14.95 -11.09
N LEU A 19 -6.51 15.56 -9.90
CA LEU A 19 -5.65 15.02 -8.84
C LEU A 19 -6.22 13.76 -8.17
N CYS A 20 -7.55 13.59 -8.10
CA CYS A 20 -8.18 12.45 -7.44
C CYS A 20 -8.29 11.18 -8.31
N CYS A 21 -8.20 11.27 -9.64
CA CYS A 21 -8.32 10.10 -10.53
C CYS A 21 -7.00 9.34 -10.76
N GLY A 22 -5.88 9.79 -10.16
CA GLY A 22 -4.56 9.17 -10.36
C GLY A 22 -4.32 7.89 -9.56
N SER A 23 -5.14 7.57 -8.57
CA SER A 23 -5.03 6.33 -7.79
C SER A 23 -5.93 5.24 -8.38
N LEU A 24 -5.65 4.83 -9.62
CA LEU A 24 -5.80 3.42 -9.96
C LEU A 24 -4.70 2.71 -9.16
N THR A 25 -4.95 2.43 -7.88
CA THR A 25 -4.11 1.55 -7.08
C THR A 25 -4.11 0.23 -7.82
N ARG A 26 -3.02 -0.05 -8.53
CA ARG A 26 -2.72 -1.38 -9.00
C ARG A 26 -2.85 -2.27 -7.77
N ALA A 27 -3.75 -3.25 -7.87
CA ALA A 27 -3.98 -4.17 -6.79
C ALA A 27 -2.64 -4.89 -6.53
N ALA A 28 -2.12 -4.68 -5.31
CA ALA A 28 -0.78 -5.13 -4.95
C ALA A 28 -0.86 -6.64 -4.77
N THR A 29 -0.18 -7.40 -5.62
CA THR A 29 -0.11 -8.84 -5.42
C THR A 29 0.93 -9.15 -4.36
N ALA A 30 0.88 -10.33 -3.73
CA ALA A 30 1.88 -10.72 -2.74
C ALA A 30 3.32 -10.73 -3.31
N LEU A 31 3.48 -10.86 -4.64
CA LEU A 31 4.77 -10.79 -5.32
C LEU A 31 5.34 -9.38 -5.40
N ASP A 32 4.50 -8.35 -5.24
CA ASP A 32 4.93 -6.95 -5.23
C ASP A 32 5.48 -6.52 -3.85
N CYS A 33 5.22 -7.32 -2.80
CA CYS A 33 5.67 -7.04 -1.44
C CYS A 33 7.08 -7.61 -1.20
N LEU A 34 8.10 -6.74 -1.18
CA LEU A 34 9.47 -7.15 -0.88
C LEU A 34 9.74 -7.11 0.63
N PRO A 35 10.21 -8.20 1.25
CA PRO A 35 10.57 -8.19 2.66
C PRO A 35 11.80 -7.31 2.92
N PRO A 36 11.82 -6.53 4.02
CA PRO A 36 12.97 -5.72 4.39
C PRO A 36 14.14 -6.62 4.81
N ARG A 37 15.37 -6.08 4.67
CA ARG A 37 16.56 -6.80 5.11
C ARG A 37 16.76 -6.61 6.60
N VAL A 38 16.88 -7.73 7.32
CA VAL A 38 17.19 -7.72 8.75
C VAL A 38 18.63 -7.21 8.96
N PRO A 39 18.86 -6.23 9.86
CA PRO A 39 20.19 -5.76 10.21
C PRO A 39 21.08 -6.89 10.74
N ALA A 40 22.35 -6.88 10.35
CA ALA A 40 23.30 -7.89 10.82
C ALA A 40 23.68 -7.63 12.29
N PRO A 41 23.72 -8.67 13.15
CA PRO A 41 24.08 -8.47 14.55
C PRO A 41 25.56 -8.06 14.70
N VAL A 42 25.80 -6.95 15.40
CA VAL A 42 27.15 -6.49 15.77
C VAL A 42 27.49 -6.98 17.18
N ASN A 43 28.31 -8.03 17.28
CA ASN A 43 28.63 -8.66 18.56
C ASN A 43 29.79 -8.00 19.31
N ASP A 44 30.70 -7.34 18.60
CA ASP A 44 31.87 -6.70 19.18
C ASP A 44 31.49 -5.42 19.97
N SER A 45 31.90 -5.35 21.24
CA SER A 45 31.51 -4.25 22.12
C SER A 45 32.19 -2.93 21.77
N ALA A 46 33.44 -2.97 21.29
CA ALA A 46 34.14 -1.76 20.86
C ALA A 46 33.46 -1.16 19.62
N THR A 47 33.17 -2.00 18.62
CA THR A 47 32.45 -1.61 17.40
C THR A 47 31.08 -1.03 17.72
N ARG A 48 30.30 -1.67 18.61
CA ARG A 48 29.00 -1.12 19.03
C ARG A 48 29.13 0.24 19.71
N ALA A 49 30.14 0.45 20.53
CA ALA A 49 30.34 1.73 21.21
C ALA A 49 30.77 2.82 20.24
N THR A 50 31.61 2.48 19.26
CA THR A 50 32.09 3.41 18.23
C THR A 50 30.98 3.83 17.26
N TYR A 51 30.09 2.92 16.86
CA TYR A 51 29.07 3.14 15.82
C TYR A 51 27.63 3.02 16.37
N ALA A 52 27.42 3.39 17.63
CA ALA A 52 26.15 3.18 18.31
C ALA A 52 24.96 3.86 17.60
N SER A 53 25.18 5.07 17.09
CA SER A 53 24.18 5.86 16.37
C SER A 53 23.77 5.21 15.07
N GLU A 54 24.74 4.79 14.27
CA GLU A 54 24.56 4.21 12.95
C GLU A 54 23.87 2.85 13.05
N ILE A 55 24.29 2.03 14.01
CA ILE A 55 23.63 0.75 14.30
C ILE A 55 22.17 1.01 14.69
N LEU A 56 21.91 1.97 15.59
CA LEU A 56 20.53 2.29 16.00
C LEU A 56 19.68 2.78 14.83
N GLU A 57 20.24 3.62 13.96
CA GLU A 57 19.57 4.12 12.76
C GLU A 57 19.19 2.98 11.80
N GLU A 58 20.07 2.00 11.58
CA GLU A 58 19.78 0.82 10.76
C GLU A 58 18.58 0.02 11.30
N TYR A 59 18.47 -0.15 12.62
CA TYR A 59 17.32 -0.81 13.24
C TYR A 59 16.03 0.02 13.11
N VAL A 60 16.10 1.34 13.29
CA VAL A 60 14.94 2.22 13.11
C VAL A 60 14.44 2.16 11.67
N ALA A 61 15.35 2.22 10.68
CA ALA A 61 15.02 2.07 9.28
C ALA A 61 14.36 0.71 8.99
N TYR A 62 14.94 -0.39 9.49
CA TYR A 62 14.36 -1.72 9.37
C TYR A 62 12.92 -1.78 9.89
N PHE A 63 12.64 -1.19 11.06
CA PHE A 63 11.29 -1.23 11.62
C PHE A 63 10.28 -0.43 10.79
N ASP A 64 10.67 0.72 10.23
CA ASP A 64 9.81 1.47 9.32
C ASP A 64 9.52 0.69 8.02
N GLU A 65 10.54 0.07 7.45
CA GLU A 65 10.40 -0.78 6.26
C GLU A 65 9.51 -2.01 6.53
N VAL A 66 9.58 -2.61 7.73
CA VAL A 66 8.68 -3.70 8.14
C VAL A 66 7.22 -3.24 8.13
N GLN A 67 6.92 -2.03 8.62
CA GLN A 67 5.54 -1.53 8.60
C GLN A 67 5.03 -1.35 7.17
N THR A 68 5.88 -0.87 6.27
CA THR A 68 5.57 -0.75 4.84
C THR A 68 5.30 -2.11 4.21
N TYR A 69 6.15 -3.10 4.51
CA TYR A 69 5.99 -4.47 4.02
C TYR A 69 4.69 -5.12 4.50
N LEU A 70 4.36 -4.99 5.80
CA LEU A 70 3.13 -5.54 6.37
C LEU A 70 1.89 -4.87 5.78
N HIS A 71 1.94 -3.56 5.53
CA HIS A 71 0.84 -2.86 4.87
C HIS A 71 0.61 -3.36 3.44
N CYS A 72 1.69 -3.61 2.70
CA CYS A 72 1.61 -4.23 1.37
C CYS A 72 0.93 -5.60 1.43
N LEU A 73 1.35 -6.48 2.36
CA LEU A 73 0.78 -7.81 2.51
C LEU A 73 -0.71 -7.78 2.85
N GLU A 74 -1.15 -6.86 3.70
CA GLU A 74 -2.57 -6.72 4.03
C GLU A 74 -3.39 -6.28 2.80
N SER A 75 -2.87 -5.37 1.98
CA SER A 75 -3.49 -5.02 0.70
C SER A 75 -3.60 -6.22 -0.24
N ALA A 76 -2.53 -7.02 -0.36
CA ALA A 76 -2.52 -8.21 -1.21
C ALA A 76 -3.52 -9.27 -0.73
N ARG A 77 -3.62 -9.45 0.57
CA ARG A 77 -4.62 -10.33 1.18
C ARG A 77 -6.04 -9.85 0.88
N ALA A 78 -6.29 -8.55 0.99
CA ALA A 78 -7.61 -7.97 0.72
C ALA A 78 -8.03 -8.21 -0.74
N GLU A 79 -7.10 -8.06 -1.69
CA GLU A 79 -7.34 -8.33 -3.11
C GLU A 79 -7.73 -9.79 -3.35
N VAL A 80 -6.94 -10.75 -2.87
CA VAL A 80 -7.23 -12.18 -3.02
C VAL A 80 -8.58 -12.54 -2.39
N THR A 81 -8.88 -11.96 -1.22
CA THR A 81 -10.17 -12.16 -0.55
C THR A 81 -11.33 -11.66 -1.42
N ALA A 82 -11.18 -10.51 -2.07
CA ALA A 82 -12.19 -9.97 -2.97
C ALA A 82 -12.39 -10.84 -4.22
N GLU A 83 -11.31 -11.41 -4.78
CA GLU A 83 -11.39 -12.37 -5.89
C GLU A 83 -12.12 -13.65 -5.49
N VAL A 84 -11.80 -14.22 -4.33
CA VAL A 84 -12.48 -15.42 -3.81
C VAL A 84 -13.97 -15.17 -3.62
N ASN A 85 -14.34 -14.03 -3.04
CA ASN A 85 -15.76 -13.70 -2.84
C ASN A 85 -16.51 -13.54 -4.17
N ARG A 86 -15.87 -12.98 -5.21
CA ARG A 86 -16.44 -12.93 -6.56
C ARG A 86 -16.65 -14.33 -7.13
N ALA A 87 -15.63 -15.19 -7.07
CA ALA A 87 -15.74 -16.58 -7.53
C ALA A 87 -16.84 -17.38 -6.80
N ILE A 88 -17.03 -17.15 -5.50
CA ILE A 88 -18.14 -17.75 -4.74
C ILE A 88 -19.49 -17.28 -5.28
N SER A 89 -19.66 -15.98 -5.53
CA SER A 89 -20.89 -15.42 -6.10
C SER A 89 -21.18 -16.03 -7.47
N ASP A 90 -20.18 -16.07 -8.35
CA ASP A 90 -20.30 -16.64 -9.69
C ASP A 90 -20.71 -18.12 -9.64
N TYR A 91 -20.12 -18.90 -8.71
CA TYR A 91 -20.49 -20.30 -8.51
C TYR A 91 -21.94 -20.47 -8.04
N GLN A 92 -22.40 -19.60 -7.13
CA GLN A 92 -23.78 -19.64 -6.64
C GLN A 92 -24.81 -19.33 -7.74
N GLU A 93 -24.46 -18.47 -8.70
CA GLU A 93 -25.31 -18.13 -9.84
C GLU A 93 -25.52 -19.29 -10.82
N LEU A 94 -24.62 -20.28 -10.84
CA LEU A 94 -24.79 -21.50 -11.65
C LEU A 94 -25.98 -22.36 -11.19
N GLY A 95 -26.49 -22.14 -9.98
CA GLY A 95 -27.57 -22.91 -9.38
C GLY A 95 -27.14 -24.33 -8.98
N THR A 96 -28.09 -25.11 -8.47
CA THR A 96 -27.89 -26.54 -8.22
C THR A 96 -28.06 -27.32 -9.52
N VAL A 97 -27.11 -28.22 -9.84
CA VAL A 97 -27.32 -29.25 -10.87
C VAL A 97 -28.61 -29.99 -10.52
N PRO A 98 -29.60 -30.09 -11.43
CA PRO A 98 -30.82 -30.83 -11.15
C PRO A 98 -30.49 -32.30 -10.86
N ASP A 99 -31.03 -32.84 -9.77
CA ASP A 99 -31.00 -34.28 -9.49
C ASP A 99 -31.82 -35.01 -10.58
N ASP A 100 -31.20 -35.99 -11.26
CA ASP A 100 -31.83 -36.94 -12.20
C ASP A 100 -32.69 -37.99 -11.46
#